data_AF-A0A3E2TKV6-F1
#
_entry.id   AF-A0A3E2TKV6-F1
#
_cell.length_a   1.000
_cell.length_b   1.000
_cell.length_c   1.000
_cell.angle_alpha   90.00
_cell.angle_beta   90.00
_cell.angle_gamma   90.00
#
_symmetry.space_group_name_H-M   'P 1'
#
loop_
_entity.id
_entity.type
_entity.pdbx_description
1 polymer ?
#
loop_
_entity_poly.entity_id
_entity_poly.type
_entity_poly.pdbx_seq_one_letter_code
_entity_poly.pdbx_strand_id
1 'polypeptide(L)'
;MTKVLLYNIKKDYDIEKFKDLTDSKDIEIIRVEKDDIDQNIGYLLGFDGYEKNDKDLEFDASLDFPFILFAGFDRDQLFQFLDLMRENDLTIQHKAGETENNVKWTLRELLTENDKEAKTMGLIHSINGLLDRAGELKKKHGEDPKLKELVDEMQAYFDDSSLFELEVAQQYYLKLANEVARVEESYK
;
A
#
# COMPACT_ATOMS: atom_id res chain seq x y z
N MET A 1 -13.05 10.63 -19.94
CA MET A 1 -14.10 10.08 -19.08
C MET A 1 -13.41 9.50 -17.87
N THR A 2 -13.90 9.83 -16.68
CA THR A 2 -13.28 9.43 -15.42
C THR A 2 -13.88 8.11 -14.96
N LYS A 3 -13.03 7.18 -14.51
CA LYS A 3 -13.43 5.82 -14.16
C LYS A 3 -12.83 5.43 -12.83
N VAL A 4 -13.56 4.61 -12.07
CA VAL A 4 -13.05 3.89 -10.91
C VAL A 4 -13.19 2.41 -11.15
N LEU A 5 -12.08 1.68 -11.09
CA LEU A 5 -12.09 0.22 -11.11
C LEU A 5 -12.04 -0.29 -9.68
N LEU A 6 -13.02 -1.10 -9.33
CA LEU A 6 -13.18 -1.73 -8.02
C LEU A 6 -12.87 -3.21 -8.13
N TYR A 7 -11.92 -3.68 -7.33
CA TYR A 7 -11.53 -5.08 -7.25
C TYR A 7 -11.88 -5.66 -5.88
N ASN A 8 -12.55 -6.82 -5.88
CA ASN A 8 -12.76 -7.67 -4.71
C ASN A 8 -13.31 -6.91 -3.49
N ILE A 9 -14.31 -6.06 -3.74
CA ILE A 9 -14.99 -5.28 -2.70
C ILE A 9 -15.79 -6.20 -1.79
N LYS A 10 -15.51 -6.15 -0.49
CA LYS A 10 -16.18 -7.01 0.51
C LYS A 10 -17.64 -6.56 0.74
N LYS A 11 -18.43 -7.48 1.30
CA LYS A 11 -19.89 -7.30 1.50
C LYS A 11 -20.27 -6.20 2.49
N ASP A 12 -19.36 -5.86 3.39
CA ASP A 12 -19.50 -4.83 4.42
C ASP A 12 -19.21 -3.41 3.90
N TYR A 13 -18.72 -3.28 2.67
CA TYR A 13 -18.58 -1.98 1.99
C TYR A 13 -19.93 -1.49 1.47
N ASP A 14 -20.30 -0.25 1.80
CA ASP A 14 -21.55 0.37 1.36
C ASP A 14 -21.47 0.82 -0.11
N ILE A 15 -21.70 -0.16 -0.98
CA ILE A 15 -21.52 0.02 -2.40
C ILE A 15 -22.61 0.87 -3.07
N GLU A 16 -23.80 0.95 -2.46
CA GLU A 16 -24.86 1.82 -2.97
C GLU A 16 -24.54 3.28 -2.66
N LYS A 17 -24.08 3.58 -1.44
CA LYS A 17 -23.58 4.91 -1.11
C LYS A 17 -22.40 5.32 -2.00
N PHE A 18 -21.50 4.39 -2.33
CA PHE A 18 -20.41 4.67 -3.26
C PHE A 18 -20.90 5.00 -4.68
N LYS A 19 -21.90 4.25 -5.20
CA LYS A 19 -22.53 4.57 -6.49
C LYS A 19 -23.17 5.95 -6.50
N ASP A 20 -23.88 6.31 -5.44
CA ASP A 20 -24.49 7.64 -5.33
C ASP A 20 -23.43 8.77 -5.44
N LEU A 21 -22.25 8.57 -4.81
CA LEU A 21 -21.15 9.52 -4.91
C LEU A 21 -20.58 9.59 -6.34
N THR A 22 -20.37 8.46 -7.01
CA THR A 22 -19.81 8.43 -8.37
C THR A 22 -20.78 9.00 -9.41
N ASP A 23 -22.07 8.66 -9.30
CA ASP A 23 -23.11 9.13 -10.22
C ASP A 23 -23.24 10.66 -10.16
N SER A 24 -23.14 11.25 -8.97
CA SER A 24 -23.16 12.72 -8.79
C SER A 24 -21.98 13.44 -9.44
N LYS A 25 -20.94 12.72 -9.86
CA LYS A 25 -19.69 13.22 -10.43
C LYS A 25 -19.43 12.75 -11.86
N ASP A 26 -20.37 12.04 -12.49
CA ASP A 26 -20.18 11.45 -13.82
C ASP A 26 -18.94 10.52 -13.90
N ILE A 27 -18.74 9.74 -12.82
CA ILE A 27 -17.65 8.77 -12.71
C ILE A 27 -18.21 7.37 -13.01
N GLU A 28 -17.64 6.68 -14.00
CA GLU A 28 -18.02 5.31 -14.33
C GLU A 28 -17.40 4.32 -13.34
N ILE A 29 -18.19 3.35 -12.85
CA ILE A 29 -17.69 2.23 -12.04
C ILE A 29 -17.46 1.00 -12.92
N ILE A 30 -16.23 0.49 -12.88
CA ILE A 30 -15.87 -0.82 -13.43
C ILE A 30 -15.70 -1.78 -12.26
N ARG A 31 -16.37 -2.93 -12.29
CA ARG A 31 -16.18 -3.99 -11.29
C ARG A 31 -15.44 -5.16 -11.90
N VAL A 32 -14.45 -5.62 -11.18
CA VAL A 32 -13.64 -6.78 -11.54
C VAL A 32 -13.46 -7.69 -10.34
N GLU A 33 -13.32 -8.98 -10.60
CA GLU A 33 -13.17 -9.99 -9.56
C GLU A 33 -11.86 -10.76 -9.76
N LYS A 34 -11.67 -11.83 -8.97
CA LYS A 34 -10.45 -12.64 -8.99
C LYS A 34 -10.14 -13.22 -10.38
N ASP A 35 -11.18 -13.54 -11.15
CA ASP A 35 -11.05 -14.11 -12.50
C ASP A 35 -10.51 -13.09 -13.53
N ASP A 36 -10.54 -11.79 -13.20
CA ASP A 36 -10.03 -10.72 -14.05
C ASP A 36 -8.58 -10.34 -13.70
N ILE A 37 -7.98 -10.95 -12.67
CA ILE A 37 -6.71 -10.49 -12.11
C ILE A 37 -5.54 -10.53 -13.10
N ASP A 38 -5.58 -11.45 -14.07
CA ASP A 38 -4.55 -11.60 -15.08
C ASP A 38 -4.80 -10.74 -16.33
N GLN A 39 -5.89 -9.96 -16.37
CA GLN A 39 -6.15 -9.00 -17.44
C GLN A 39 -5.29 -7.74 -17.30
N ASN A 40 -4.91 -7.15 -18.43
CA ASN A 40 -4.22 -5.87 -18.45
C ASN A 40 -5.16 -4.75 -17.96
N ILE A 41 -4.62 -3.80 -17.19
CA ILE A 41 -5.36 -2.63 -16.70
C ILE A 41 -5.97 -1.84 -17.86
N GLY A 42 -5.22 -1.62 -18.94
CA GLY A 42 -5.74 -0.96 -20.13
C GLY A 42 -6.93 -1.67 -20.77
N TYR A 43 -6.94 -3.01 -20.77
CA TYR A 43 -8.09 -3.80 -21.23
C TYR A 43 -9.30 -3.63 -20.29
N LEU A 44 -9.07 -3.76 -18.98
CA LEU A 44 -10.11 -3.60 -17.97
C LEU A 44 -10.74 -2.19 -17.99
N LEU A 45 -9.95 -1.16 -18.29
CA LEU A 45 -10.40 0.22 -18.45
C LEU A 45 -11.01 0.51 -19.83
N GLY A 46 -10.98 -0.45 -20.76
CA GLY A 46 -11.52 -0.30 -22.13
C GLY A 46 -10.73 0.69 -22.99
N PHE A 47 -9.40 0.74 -22.83
CA PHE A 47 -8.53 1.56 -23.67
C PHE A 47 -8.23 0.87 -25.01
N ASP A 48 -8.16 1.66 -26.08
CA ASP A 48 -7.84 1.17 -27.41
C ASP A 48 -6.45 0.51 -27.46
N GLY A 49 -6.35 -0.59 -28.21
CA GLY A 49 -5.10 -1.32 -28.39
C GLY A 49 -4.76 -2.32 -27.29
N TYR A 50 -5.63 -2.49 -26.29
CA TYR A 50 -5.53 -3.55 -25.30
C TYR A 50 -6.51 -4.67 -25.60
N GLU A 51 -6.00 -5.89 -25.68
CA GLU A 51 -6.78 -7.10 -25.92
C GLU A 51 -6.90 -7.93 -24.65
N LYS A 52 -7.88 -8.85 -24.65
CA LYS A 52 -8.06 -9.80 -23.56
C LYS A 52 -6.81 -10.65 -23.42
N ASN A 53 -6.32 -10.83 -22.20
CA ASN A 53 -5.25 -11.76 -21.90
C ASN A 53 -5.84 -13.16 -21.67
N ASP A 54 -5.39 -14.15 -22.42
CA ASP A 54 -5.84 -15.55 -22.30
C ASP A 54 -5.07 -16.33 -21.21
N LYS A 55 -4.10 -15.70 -20.55
CA LYS A 55 -3.41 -16.31 -19.41
C LYS A 55 -4.35 -16.37 -18.21
N ASP A 56 -4.41 -17.55 -17.60
CA ASP A 56 -5.11 -17.81 -16.35
C ASP A 56 -4.10 -18.49 -15.42
N LEU A 57 -3.58 -17.74 -14.46
CA LEU A 57 -2.59 -18.22 -13.50
C LEU A 57 -3.29 -18.58 -12.19
N GLU A 58 -2.70 -19.52 -11.45
CA GLU A 58 -3.20 -19.83 -10.11
C GLU A 58 -3.31 -18.56 -9.25
N PHE A 59 -4.45 -18.42 -8.57
CA PHE A 59 -4.73 -17.25 -7.76
C PHE A 59 -3.83 -17.22 -6.52
N ASP A 60 -3.13 -16.11 -6.33
CA ASP A 60 -2.37 -15.88 -5.10
C ASP A 60 -3.31 -15.32 -4.02
N ALA A 61 -3.50 -16.08 -2.93
CA ALA A 61 -4.31 -15.67 -1.80
C ALA A 61 -3.86 -14.37 -1.13
N SER A 62 -2.58 -13.98 -1.30
CA SER A 62 -2.06 -12.70 -0.81
C SER A 62 -2.72 -11.49 -1.49
N LEU A 63 -3.33 -11.69 -2.68
CA LEU A 63 -4.02 -10.67 -3.46
C LEU A 63 -5.53 -10.61 -3.19
N ASP A 64 -6.02 -11.27 -2.13
CA ASP A 64 -7.44 -11.29 -1.75
C ASP A 64 -7.86 -10.10 -0.87
N PHE A 65 -7.56 -8.87 -1.32
CA PHE A 65 -7.93 -7.63 -0.62
C PHE A 65 -8.75 -6.67 -1.51
N PRO A 66 -9.57 -5.78 -0.92
CA PRO A 66 -10.27 -4.73 -1.67
C PRO A 66 -9.29 -3.70 -2.22
N PHE A 67 -9.47 -3.31 -3.48
CA PHE A 67 -8.63 -2.32 -4.14
C PHE A 67 -9.45 -1.39 -5.03
N ILE A 68 -9.00 -0.15 -5.17
CA ILE A 68 -9.57 0.86 -6.07
C ILE A 68 -8.49 1.50 -6.95
N LEU A 69 -8.73 1.52 -8.26
CA LEU A 69 -7.93 2.26 -9.23
C LEU A 69 -8.70 3.47 -9.75
N PHE A 70 -8.08 4.64 -9.67
CA PHE A 70 -8.63 5.89 -10.18
C PHE A 70 -8.05 6.20 -11.57
N ALA A 71 -8.88 6.23 -12.62
CA ALA A 71 -8.45 6.46 -13.98
C ALA A 71 -9.05 7.72 -14.60
N GLY A 72 -8.22 8.52 -15.29
CA GLY A 72 -8.66 9.76 -15.92
C GLY A 72 -9.06 10.88 -14.93
N PHE A 73 -8.60 10.81 -13.69
CA PHE A 73 -8.72 11.92 -12.74
C PHE A 73 -7.55 12.89 -12.93
N ASP A 74 -7.82 14.19 -12.94
CA ASP A 74 -6.78 15.15 -12.62
C ASP A 74 -6.49 15.15 -11.10
N ARG A 75 -5.39 15.80 -10.73
CA ARG A 75 -4.93 15.84 -9.34
C ARG A 75 -5.98 16.40 -8.38
N ASP A 76 -6.60 17.53 -8.71
CA ASP A 76 -7.52 18.21 -7.80
C ASP A 76 -8.84 17.45 -7.69
N GLN A 77 -9.32 16.89 -8.80
CA GLN A 77 -10.47 15.99 -8.82
C GLN A 77 -10.25 14.75 -7.95
N LEU A 78 -9.07 14.12 -8.06
CA LEU A 78 -8.74 12.95 -7.27
C LEU A 78 -8.75 13.27 -5.77
N PHE A 79 -8.09 14.35 -5.35
CA PHE A 79 -8.07 14.73 -3.94
C PHE A 79 -9.46 15.06 -3.40
N GLN A 80 -10.27 15.82 -4.15
CA GLN A 80 -11.65 16.12 -3.76
C GLN A 80 -12.50 14.86 -3.62
N PHE A 81 -12.33 13.89 -4.53
CA PHE A 81 -13.06 12.63 -4.46
C PHE A 81 -12.60 11.75 -3.28
N LEU A 82 -11.29 11.69 -3.00
CA LEU A 82 -10.76 10.99 -1.83
C LEU A 82 -11.25 11.59 -0.51
N ASP A 83 -11.36 12.92 -0.42
CA ASP A 83 -11.92 13.59 0.75
C ASP A 83 -13.40 13.25 0.92
N LEU A 84 -14.17 13.27 -0.17
CA LEU A 84 -15.58 12.87 -0.17
C LEU A 84 -15.77 11.40 0.28
N MET A 85 -14.93 10.48 -0.21
CA MET A 85 -14.94 9.08 0.25
C MET A 85 -14.65 8.99 1.76
N ARG A 86 -13.69 9.77 2.27
CA ARG A 86 -13.34 9.79 3.69
C ARG A 86 -14.47 10.32 4.56
N GLU A 87 -15.09 11.42 4.16
CA GLU A 87 -16.22 12.03 4.87
C GLU A 87 -17.45 11.11 4.91
N ASN A 88 -17.51 10.13 4.02
CA ASN A 88 -18.62 9.18 3.90
C ASN A 88 -18.29 7.78 4.41
N ASP A 89 -17.15 7.55 5.07
CA ASP A 89 -16.70 6.25 5.58
C ASP A 89 -16.54 5.17 4.48
N LEU A 90 -16.18 5.60 3.26
CA LEU A 90 -16.02 4.74 2.07
C LEU A 90 -14.54 4.55 1.69
N THR A 91 -13.61 4.71 2.63
CA THR A 91 -12.18 4.63 2.32
C THR A 91 -11.75 3.18 2.08
N ILE A 92 -11.05 2.95 0.97
CA ILE A 92 -10.34 1.69 0.69
C ILE A 92 -8.84 1.93 0.93
N GLN A 93 -8.21 1.01 1.68
CA GLN A 93 -6.79 1.11 2.03
C GLN A 93 -5.91 1.05 0.77
N HIS A 94 -6.02 -0.03 0.01
CA HIS A 94 -5.26 -0.26 -1.20
C HIS A 94 -5.86 0.52 -2.37
N LYS A 95 -5.05 1.41 -2.93
CA LYS A 95 -5.47 2.31 -4.00
C LYS A 95 -4.32 2.73 -4.87
N ALA A 96 -4.60 3.01 -6.14
CA ALA A 96 -3.65 3.58 -7.08
C ALA A 96 -4.33 4.55 -8.05
N GLY A 97 -3.54 5.44 -8.64
CA GLY A 97 -3.93 6.20 -9.83
C GLY A 97 -3.42 5.52 -11.09
N GLU A 98 -4.18 5.64 -12.18
CA GLU A 98 -3.75 5.23 -13.51
C GLU A 98 -2.54 6.05 -13.98
N THR A 99 -1.61 5.38 -14.67
CA THR A 99 -0.42 5.98 -15.27
C THR A 99 -0.11 5.31 -16.60
N GLU A 100 0.65 5.98 -17.47
CA GLU A 100 1.14 5.43 -18.75
C GLU A 100 1.90 4.10 -18.63
N ASN A 101 2.40 3.77 -17.45
CA ASN A 101 3.10 2.53 -17.17
C ASN A 101 2.15 1.45 -16.66
N ASN A 102 1.34 1.73 -15.64
CA ASN A 102 0.52 0.70 -15.01
C ASN A 102 -0.66 0.23 -15.88
N VAL A 103 -1.07 1.01 -16.89
CA VAL A 103 -2.05 0.54 -17.90
C VAL A 103 -1.57 -0.69 -18.67
N LYS A 104 -0.24 -0.87 -18.78
CA LYS A 104 0.39 -2.01 -19.45
C LYS A 104 0.49 -3.24 -18.56
N TRP A 105 0.35 -3.07 -17.26
CA TRP A 105 0.44 -4.14 -16.29
C TRP A 105 -0.86 -4.94 -16.25
N THR A 106 -0.76 -6.19 -15.82
CA THR A 106 -1.90 -6.96 -15.34
C THR A 106 -2.40 -6.39 -14.01
N LEU A 107 -3.66 -6.63 -13.68
CA LEU A 107 -4.18 -6.29 -12.35
C LEU A 107 -3.37 -7.00 -11.24
N ARG A 108 -2.90 -8.24 -11.47
CA ARG A 108 -1.99 -8.98 -10.59
C ARG A 108 -0.72 -8.21 -10.26
N GLU A 109 -0.02 -7.73 -11.28
CA GLU A 109 1.21 -6.95 -11.11
C GLU A 109 0.94 -5.66 -10.34
N LEU A 110 -0.14 -4.94 -10.66
CA LEU A 110 -0.49 -3.71 -9.95
C LEU A 110 -0.82 -3.96 -8.47
N LEU A 111 -1.63 -4.99 -8.18
CA LEU A 111 -1.96 -5.36 -6.80
C LEU A 111 -0.72 -5.80 -6.01
N THR A 112 0.18 -6.54 -6.66
CA THR A 112 1.44 -7.01 -6.05
C THR A 112 2.33 -5.84 -5.65
N GLU A 113 2.53 -4.88 -6.56
CA GLU A 113 3.35 -3.70 -6.26
C GLU A 113 2.68 -2.80 -5.22
N ASN A 114 1.35 -2.62 -5.27
CA ASN A 114 0.61 -1.83 -4.29
C ASN A 114 0.69 -2.42 -2.87
N ASP A 115 0.55 -3.75 -2.75
CA ASP A 115 0.70 -4.44 -1.47
C ASP A 115 2.14 -4.38 -0.95
N LYS A 116 3.14 -4.53 -1.83
CA LYS A 116 4.55 -4.35 -1.48
C LYS A 116 4.85 -2.94 -0.96
N GLU A 117 4.33 -1.91 -1.63
CA GLU A 117 4.46 -0.51 -1.20
C GLU A 117 3.83 -0.31 0.19
N ALA A 118 2.60 -0.80 0.38
CA ALA A 118 1.88 -0.69 1.65
C ALA A 118 2.65 -1.38 2.80
N LYS A 119 3.15 -2.60 2.58
CA LYS A 119 3.98 -3.34 3.55
C LYS A 119 5.27 -2.61 3.87
N THR A 120 5.93 -2.07 2.84
CA THR A 120 7.17 -1.30 2.98
C THR A 120 6.96 -0.06 3.85
N MET A 121 5.94 0.74 3.56
CA MET A 121 5.62 1.95 4.33
C MET A 121 5.20 1.62 5.77
N GLY A 122 4.42 0.56 5.98
CA GLY A 122 4.03 0.10 7.32
C GLY A 122 5.24 -0.35 8.15
N LEU A 123 6.19 -1.04 7.52
CA LEU A 123 7.44 -1.45 8.15
C LEU A 123 8.32 -0.25 8.51
N ILE A 124 8.51 0.70 7.59
CA ILE A 124 9.27 1.93 7.84
C ILE A 124 8.65 2.71 9.01
N HIS A 125 7.32 2.85 9.04
CA HIS A 125 6.64 3.50 10.16
C HIS A 125 6.91 2.81 11.49
N SER A 126 6.87 1.47 11.50
CA SER A 126 7.13 0.68 12.71
C SER A 126 8.58 0.80 13.18
N ILE A 127 9.54 0.82 12.25
CA ILE A 127 10.96 1.05 12.55
C ILE A 127 11.16 2.45 13.14
N ASN A 128 10.58 3.48 12.55
CA ASN A 128 10.69 4.85 13.07
C ASN A 128 10.14 4.96 14.50
N GLY A 129 9.01 4.31 14.80
CA GLY A 129 8.48 4.26 16.16
C GLY A 129 9.45 3.60 17.17
N LEU A 130 10.17 2.55 16.75
CA LEU A 130 11.20 1.93 17.59
C LEU A 130 12.44 2.80 17.75
N LEU A 131 12.85 3.52 16.70
CA LEU A 131 13.98 4.47 16.76
C LEU A 131 13.68 5.64 17.71
N ASP A 132 12.46 6.17 17.65
CA ASP A 132 11.98 7.19 18.59
C ASP A 132 12.05 6.65 20.03
N ARG A 133 11.60 5.41 20.23
CA ARG A 133 11.65 4.76 21.54
C ARG A 133 13.07 4.54 22.05
N ALA A 134 13.98 4.11 21.18
CA ALA A 134 15.41 3.99 21.50
C ALA A 134 16.00 5.36 21.92
N GLY A 135 15.61 6.43 21.22
CA GLY A 135 15.99 7.80 21.57
C GLY A 135 15.47 8.25 22.95
N GLU A 136 14.24 7.87 23.31
CA GLU A 136 13.69 8.11 24.65
C GLU A 136 14.46 7.37 25.74
N LEU A 137 14.80 6.10 25.51
CA LEU A 137 15.58 5.29 26.46
C LEU A 137 16.96 5.89 26.69
N LYS A 138 17.65 6.30 25.62
CA LYS A 138 18.93 7.00 25.70
C LYS A 138 18.86 8.27 26.56
N LYS A 139 17.78 9.05 26.42
CA LYS A 139 17.57 10.28 27.21
C LYS A 139 17.32 9.98 28.69
N LYS A 140 16.57 8.91 29.01
CA LYS A 140 16.17 8.58 30.38
C LYS A 140 17.24 7.84 31.17
N HIS A 141 17.96 6.93 30.51
CA HIS A 141 18.82 5.96 31.20
C HIS A 141 20.28 6.00 30.73
N GLY A 142 20.61 6.84 29.75
CA GLY A 142 21.92 6.86 29.11
C GLY A 142 21.98 5.91 27.91
N GLU A 143 23.09 5.99 27.18
CA GLU A 143 23.29 5.25 25.93
C GLU A 143 23.64 3.77 26.22
N ASP A 144 22.81 2.84 25.74
CA ASP A 144 23.14 1.41 25.71
C ASP A 144 24.04 1.13 24.48
N PRO A 145 25.26 0.59 24.65
CA PRO A 145 26.21 0.44 23.55
C PRO A 145 25.71 -0.46 22.42
N LYS A 146 24.99 -1.54 22.76
CA LYS A 146 24.51 -2.51 21.77
C LYS A 146 23.34 -1.96 20.97
N LEU A 147 22.42 -1.26 21.63
CA LEU A 147 21.33 -0.57 20.95
C LEU A 147 21.85 0.54 20.05
N LYS A 148 22.87 1.29 20.49
CA LYS A 148 23.52 2.32 19.67
C LYS A 148 24.14 1.74 18.40
N GLU A 149 24.95 0.69 18.54
CA GLU A 149 25.61 0.03 17.41
C GLU A 149 24.59 -0.44 16.37
N LEU A 150 23.48 -1.03 16.81
CA LEU A 150 22.40 -1.45 15.92
C LEU A 150 21.71 -0.26 15.23
N VAL A 151 21.46 0.84 15.93
CA VAL A 151 20.87 2.04 15.33
C VAL A 151 21.79 2.65 14.27
N ASP A 152 23.10 2.71 14.56
CA ASP A 152 24.10 3.23 13.61
C ASP A 152 24.19 2.33 12.36
N GLU A 153 24.16 1.00 12.53
CA GLU A 153 24.09 0.02 11.42
C GLU A 153 22.83 0.22 10.55
N MET A 154 21.68 0.38 11.20
CA MET A 154 20.41 0.61 10.51
C MET A 154 20.41 1.92 9.72
N GLN A 155 20.90 3.02 10.30
CA GLN A 155 20.97 4.31 9.60
C GLN A 155 21.80 4.21 8.32
N ALA A 156 22.97 3.58 8.39
CA ALA A 156 23.81 3.37 7.21
C ALA A 156 23.10 2.55 6.11
N TYR A 157 22.28 1.56 6.50
CA TYR A 157 21.48 0.76 5.56
C TYR A 157 20.35 1.58 4.92
N PHE A 158 19.56 2.31 5.71
CA PHE A 158 18.41 3.06 5.20
C PHE A 158 18.78 4.32 4.41
N ASP A 159 19.98 4.86 4.60
CA ASP A 159 20.50 5.99 3.82
C ASP A 159 20.85 5.59 2.38
N ASP A 160 21.07 4.30 2.10
CA ASP A 160 21.33 3.79 0.75
C ASP A 160 20.09 3.12 0.14
N SER A 161 19.30 3.91 -0.58
CA SER A 161 18.07 3.44 -1.23
C SER A 161 18.30 2.33 -2.28
N SER A 162 19.53 2.15 -2.77
CA SER A 162 19.86 1.08 -3.73
C SER A 162 19.97 -0.30 -3.08
N LEU A 163 20.13 -0.36 -1.75
CA LEU A 163 20.25 -1.59 -0.97
C LEU A 163 18.94 -2.01 -0.29
N PHE A 164 17.88 -1.22 -0.46
CA PHE A 164 16.62 -1.47 0.23
C PHE A 164 15.96 -2.76 -0.29
N GLU A 165 15.82 -3.73 0.61
CA GLU A 165 15.08 -4.97 0.41
C GLU A 165 14.14 -5.18 1.59
N LEU A 166 12.89 -5.52 1.31
CA LEU A 166 11.83 -5.61 2.31
C LEU A 166 12.18 -6.66 3.38
N GLU A 167 12.73 -7.79 2.97
CA GLU A 167 13.14 -8.89 3.84
C GLU A 167 14.27 -8.45 4.79
N VAL A 168 15.24 -7.69 4.30
CA VAL A 168 16.36 -7.17 5.10
C VAL A 168 15.85 -6.12 6.10
N ALA A 169 14.98 -5.22 5.68
CA ALA A 169 14.32 -4.26 6.57
C ALA A 169 13.50 -4.96 7.67
N GLN A 170 12.84 -6.09 7.36
CA GLN A 170 12.13 -6.89 8.36
C GLN A 170 13.08 -7.49 9.39
N GLN A 171 14.26 -7.98 8.97
CA GLN A 171 15.27 -8.47 9.91
C GLN A 171 15.75 -7.35 10.85
N TYR A 172 15.98 -6.15 10.33
CA TYR A 172 16.36 -5.01 11.16
C TYR A 172 15.26 -4.61 12.14
N TYR A 173 13.99 -4.59 11.69
CA TYR A 173 12.85 -4.35 12.58
C TYR A 173 12.83 -5.34 13.76
N LEU A 174 12.97 -6.64 13.50
CA LEU A 174 12.97 -7.66 14.54
C LEU A 174 14.14 -7.50 15.52
N LYS A 175 15.35 -7.24 14.99
CA LYS A 175 16.53 -6.97 15.82
C LYS A 175 16.31 -5.75 16.71
N LEU A 176 15.81 -4.64 16.15
CA LEU A 176 15.59 -3.41 16.89
C LEU A 176 14.51 -3.56 17.95
N ALA A 177 13.39 -4.24 17.62
CA ALA A 177 12.33 -4.52 18.57
C ALA A 177 12.85 -5.30 19.79
N ASN A 178 13.64 -6.36 19.54
CA ASN A 178 14.24 -7.16 20.60
C ASN A 178 15.22 -6.36 21.46
N GLU A 179 16.07 -5.52 20.87
CA GLU A 179 17.04 -4.72 21.62
C GLU A 179 16.37 -3.59 22.42
N VAL A 180 15.36 -2.93 21.87
CA VAL A 180 14.55 -1.95 22.61
C VAL A 180 13.89 -2.63 23.82
N ALA A 181 13.26 -3.79 23.63
CA ALA A 181 12.63 -4.53 24.72
C ALA A 181 13.65 -4.95 25.81
N ARG A 182 14.83 -5.45 25.42
CA ARG A 182 15.91 -5.80 26.35
C ARG A 182 16.32 -4.61 27.22
N VAL A 183 16.51 -3.44 26.60
CA VAL A 183 16.90 -2.23 27.33
C VAL A 183 15.78 -1.78 28.26
N GLU A 184 14.53 -1.79 27.81
CA GLU A 184 13.37 -1.48 28.67
C GLU A 184 13.30 -2.40 29.90
N GLU A 185 13.49 -3.70 29.71
CA GLU A 185 13.47 -4.70 30.78
C GLU A 185 14.61 -4.53 31.78
N SER A 186 15.76 -4.03 31.35
CA SER A 186 16.91 -3.77 32.24
C SER A 186 16.67 -2.65 33.26
N TYR A 187 15.62 -1.83 33.04
CA TYR A 187 15.23 -0.70 33.90
C TYR A 187 13.85 -0.86 34.55
N LYS A 188 13.22 -2.04 34.45
CA LYS A 188 12.01 -2.40 35.22
C LYS A 188 12.38 -2.87 36.63
#